data_AF-A0A1J4KFK1-F1
#
_entry.id   AF-A0A1J4KFK1-F1
#
_cell.length_a   1.000
_cell.length_b   1.000
_cell.length_c   1.000
_cell.angle_alpha   90.00
_cell.angle_beta   90.00
_cell.angle_gamma   90.00
#
_symmetry.space_group_name_H-M   'P 1'
#
loop_
_entity.id
_entity.type
_entity.pdbx_description
1 polymer ?
#
loop_
_entity_poly.entity_id
_entity_poly.type
_entity_poly.pdbx_seq_one_letter_code
_entity_poly.pdbx_strand_id
1 'polypeptide(L)'
;MCGFCSKSHFLKKVTFSDSMMFTKVDGFFFSYFNNELFLVFLKMSHAATPNEIPTDDSTNQSNDIPDVNHQGIPSTATSGKRGKGKKEKKPKKKKLSKKERLRLKKEKEEQERLEQERIEAELRDQREREYEQKKREEQQQRLIEEDLYVQKLRKQRTLDGIRIRKELAATDSWEIYRKCDHFVDVRSQADVNTFITQWRENEETELPNLFDHISQSNKIKNQLKLMMQKAEVSKETDEYSRCKAQIEAINELVQQKMEQITVRHLVFSDKYSGAKNEVLISTQTDGLVFGMWVNLSKNPRIKEIEFPGLSVEIPKSVAMTSLAIRMQMSDERRFDNTYLFLGKQILCDFLQLPAPPKKVGLMVLRQSPQRNSLINITYPLRNVNTGQPPLNFKVQLEPDFIGCPEA
;
A
#
# COMPACT_ATOMS: atom_id res chain seq x y z
N MET A 1 24.73 28.15 -37.71
CA MET A 1 24.68 27.16 -38.81
C MET A 1 25.23 25.85 -38.25
N CYS A 2 24.40 25.07 -37.57
CA CYS A 2 23.54 23.99 -38.09
C CYS A 2 24.33 22.74 -38.49
N GLY A 3 24.17 21.65 -37.72
CA GLY A 3 24.84 20.38 -37.99
C GLY A 3 24.49 19.27 -36.98
N PHE A 4 23.25 18.78 -37.04
CA PHE A 4 22.78 17.44 -36.62
C PHE A 4 23.18 16.90 -35.24
N CYS A 5 22.38 17.21 -34.22
CA CYS A 5 22.22 16.33 -33.06
C CYS A 5 21.08 15.36 -33.37
N SER A 6 21.42 14.13 -33.76
CA SER A 6 20.45 13.05 -33.99
C SER A 6 19.83 12.63 -32.65
N LYS A 7 18.56 12.98 -32.44
CA LYS A 7 17.72 12.38 -31.38
C LYS A 7 17.54 10.89 -31.68
N SER A 8 18.30 10.03 -31.01
CA SER A 8 18.12 8.58 -31.09
C SER A 8 16.91 8.16 -30.26
N HIS A 9 15.78 7.89 -30.92
CA HIS A 9 14.64 7.22 -30.30
C HIS A 9 14.99 5.75 -30.07
N PHE A 10 14.97 5.29 -28.82
CA PHE A 10 15.11 3.86 -28.50
C PHE A 10 13.78 3.14 -28.77
N LEU A 11 13.70 2.44 -29.90
CA LEU A 11 12.60 1.53 -30.23
C LEU A 11 12.98 0.10 -29.78
N LYS A 12 12.22 -0.48 -28.85
CA LYS A 12 12.43 -1.88 -28.41
C LYS A 12 11.31 -2.77 -28.92
N LYS A 13 11.65 -3.92 -29.50
CA LYS A 13 10.71 -4.93 -30.02
C LYS A 13 10.42 -6.00 -28.96
N VAL A 14 9.15 -6.26 -28.70
CA VAL A 14 8.70 -7.29 -27.74
C VAL A 14 7.75 -8.26 -28.44
N THR A 15 7.95 -9.58 -28.26
CA THR A 15 7.20 -10.67 -28.95
C THR A 15 6.61 -11.67 -27.94
N PHE A 16 5.32 -12.05 -28.03
CA PHE A 16 4.65 -12.95 -27.05
C PHE A 16 3.97 -14.20 -27.64
N SER A 17 4.34 -15.41 -27.18
CA SER A 17 3.68 -16.68 -27.54
C SER A 17 3.01 -17.34 -26.33
N ASP A 18 1.88 -18.03 -26.54
CA ASP A 18 0.95 -18.65 -25.55
C ASP A 18 1.55 -19.60 -24.47
N SER A 19 2.88 -19.81 -24.48
CA SER A 19 3.57 -20.75 -23.60
C SER A 19 4.57 -20.10 -22.61
N MET A 20 4.64 -18.77 -22.50
CA MET A 20 5.59 -18.12 -21.59
C MET A 20 4.97 -16.93 -20.85
N MET A 21 4.85 -17.05 -19.53
CA MET A 21 4.46 -15.93 -18.64
C MET A 21 5.50 -14.80 -18.55
N PHE A 22 6.68 -14.99 -19.15
CA PHE A 22 7.78 -14.05 -19.10
C PHE A 22 8.59 -14.10 -20.40
N THR A 23 8.74 -12.96 -21.07
CA THR A 23 9.70 -12.83 -22.18
C THR A 23 10.80 -11.85 -21.77
N LYS A 24 12.06 -12.28 -21.94
CA LYS A 24 13.25 -11.50 -21.64
C LYS A 24 13.73 -10.82 -22.93
N VAL A 25 13.78 -9.49 -22.94
CA VAL A 25 14.44 -8.70 -23.99
C VAL A 25 15.46 -7.80 -23.31
N ASP A 26 16.74 -7.97 -23.60
CA ASP A 26 17.86 -7.15 -23.09
C ASP A 26 17.89 -6.94 -21.56
N GLY A 27 17.50 -7.96 -20.79
CA GLY A 27 17.51 -7.90 -19.31
C GLY A 27 16.19 -7.43 -18.67
N PHE A 28 15.19 -7.06 -19.47
CA PHE A 28 13.87 -6.64 -19.02
C PHE A 28 12.89 -7.81 -19.11
N PHE A 29 12.01 -7.96 -18.11
CA PHE A 29 10.93 -8.95 -18.14
C PHE A 29 9.62 -8.29 -18.54
N PHE A 30 8.92 -8.89 -19.49
CA PHE A 30 7.56 -8.48 -19.83
C PHE A 30 6.59 -9.59 -19.43
N SER A 31 5.47 -9.21 -18.81
CA SER A 31 4.40 -10.13 -18.45
C SER A 31 3.11 -9.73 -19.14
N TYR A 32 2.34 -10.73 -19.55
CA TYR A 32 1.04 -10.56 -20.19
C TYR A 32 0.01 -11.30 -19.33
N PHE A 33 -0.94 -10.58 -18.76
CA PHE A 33 -2.00 -11.15 -17.91
C PHE A 33 -3.33 -10.46 -18.21
N ASN A 34 -4.39 -11.23 -18.48
CA ASN A 34 -5.75 -10.72 -18.76
C ASN A 34 -5.83 -9.60 -19.84
N ASN A 35 -5.12 -9.73 -20.97
CA ASN A 35 -5.02 -8.70 -22.03
C ASN A 35 -4.29 -7.40 -21.63
N GLU A 36 -3.66 -7.37 -20.46
CA GLU A 36 -2.82 -6.26 -20.01
C GLU A 36 -1.34 -6.63 -20.22
N LEU A 37 -0.59 -5.74 -20.90
CA LEU A 37 0.85 -5.86 -21.09
C LEU A 37 1.58 -5.02 -20.04
N PHE A 38 2.48 -5.67 -19.30
CA PHE A 38 3.27 -5.05 -18.24
C PHE A 38 4.76 -5.11 -18.53
N LEU A 39 5.45 -4.00 -18.30
CA LEU A 39 6.91 -3.97 -18.13
C LEU A 39 7.24 -4.26 -16.66
N VAL A 40 7.83 -5.41 -16.38
CA VAL A 40 8.11 -5.92 -15.03
C VAL A 40 9.62 -5.94 -14.78
N PHE A 41 10.05 -5.47 -13.60
CA PHE A 41 11.37 -5.83 -13.05
C PHE A 41 11.22 -6.62 -11.77
N LEU A 42 12.08 -7.65 -11.64
CA LEU A 42 12.42 -8.41 -10.43
C LEU A 42 11.23 -8.81 -9.54
N LYS A 43 10.93 -10.12 -9.55
CA LYS A 43 10.22 -10.79 -8.47
C LYS A 43 10.96 -10.48 -7.15
N MET A 44 10.31 -9.78 -6.22
CA MET A 44 10.83 -9.71 -4.85
C MET A 44 10.76 -11.13 -4.28
N SER A 45 11.90 -11.82 -4.27
CA SER A 45 12.06 -13.02 -3.47
C SER A 45 12.10 -12.58 -2.00
N HIS A 46 10.94 -12.52 -1.35
CA HIS A 46 10.93 -12.66 0.10
C HIS A 46 11.38 -14.08 0.42
N ALA A 47 12.65 -14.21 0.76
CA ALA A 47 13.13 -15.36 1.52
C ALA A 47 12.41 -15.31 2.87
N ALA A 48 11.31 -16.05 2.98
CA ALA A 48 10.70 -16.34 4.26
C ALA A 48 11.66 -17.24 5.03
N THR A 49 12.30 -16.71 6.07
CA THR A 49 12.88 -17.51 7.14
C THR A 49 11.74 -17.99 8.03
N PRO A 50 11.52 -19.31 8.20
CA PRO A 50 10.57 -19.80 9.18
C PRO A 50 11.24 -19.80 10.55
N ASN A 51 10.82 -18.91 11.45
CA ASN A 51 11.00 -19.12 12.88
C ASN A 51 9.65 -19.57 13.43
N GLU A 52 9.45 -20.89 13.41
CA GLU A 52 8.42 -21.57 14.17
C GLU A 52 8.83 -21.55 15.66
N ILE A 53 8.06 -20.84 16.48
CA ILE A 53 7.96 -21.13 17.91
C ILE A 53 6.71 -22.00 18.04
N PRO A 54 6.81 -23.25 18.54
CA PRO A 54 5.65 -24.10 18.67
C PRO A 54 4.80 -23.65 19.86
N THR A 55 3.57 -23.28 19.58
CA THR A 55 2.47 -23.33 20.54
C THR A 55 1.87 -24.73 20.45
N ASP A 56 1.83 -25.45 21.56
CA ASP A 56 0.98 -26.62 21.69
C ASP A 56 0.09 -26.49 22.93
N ASP A 57 -1.09 -27.02 22.73
CA ASP A 57 -2.36 -26.64 23.32
C ASP A 57 -2.68 -27.37 24.63
N SER A 58 -3.73 -26.89 25.29
CA SER A 58 -4.74 -27.66 26.03
C SER A 58 -4.75 -27.70 27.57
N THR A 59 -5.84 -27.09 28.09
CA THR A 59 -6.77 -27.53 29.16
C THR A 59 -6.29 -27.72 30.60
N ASN A 60 -6.88 -26.98 31.56
CA ASN A 60 -8.14 -27.39 32.22
C ASN A 60 -8.63 -26.41 33.30
N GLN A 61 -9.96 -26.31 33.44
CA GLN A 61 -10.67 -25.73 34.57
C GLN A 61 -10.94 -26.77 35.68
N SER A 62 -11.14 -26.23 36.90
CA SER A 62 -11.90 -26.72 38.07
C SER A 62 -11.18 -27.44 39.23
N ASN A 63 -11.22 -26.75 40.39
CA ASN A 63 -11.54 -27.16 41.78
C ASN A 63 -10.80 -28.38 42.38
N ASP A 64 -10.23 -28.39 43.60
CA ASP A 64 -10.72 -27.89 44.89
C ASP A 64 -9.62 -27.91 45.99
N ILE A 65 -9.68 -26.94 46.91
CA ILE A 65 -9.49 -27.01 48.39
C ILE A 65 -8.06 -27.02 49.02
N PRO A 66 -7.89 -26.36 50.19
CA PRO A 66 -6.76 -25.47 50.48
C PRO A 66 -5.89 -25.92 51.67
N ASP A 67 -4.80 -25.18 51.96
CA ASP A 67 -4.42 -24.93 53.35
C ASP A 67 -3.46 -23.74 53.58
N VAL A 68 -3.73 -23.03 54.68
CA VAL A 68 -2.79 -22.39 55.63
C VAL A 68 -2.17 -21.00 55.36
N ASN A 69 -2.72 -20.06 56.14
CA ASN A 69 -2.11 -19.06 57.03
C ASN A 69 -2.13 -17.56 56.67
N HIS A 70 -3.00 -16.88 57.41
CA HIS A 70 -3.04 -15.45 57.69
C HIS A 70 -2.03 -15.03 58.78
N GLN A 71 -1.45 -13.84 58.61
CA GLN A 71 -1.09 -12.95 59.72
C GLN A 71 -2.18 -11.87 59.88
N GLY A 72 -2.51 -11.53 61.14
CA GLY A 72 -3.40 -10.41 61.48
C GLY A 72 -3.87 -10.44 62.94
N ILE A 73 -3.20 -9.65 63.79
CA ILE A 73 -3.45 -9.30 65.20
C ILE A 73 -4.72 -8.38 65.31
N PRO A 74 -5.36 -7.96 66.46
CA PRO A 74 -5.29 -8.28 67.93
C PRO A 74 -6.64 -8.47 68.70
N SER A 75 -6.49 -8.81 70.01
CA SER A 75 -7.33 -8.40 71.18
C SER A 75 -8.72 -9.06 71.34
N THR A 76 -9.30 -9.37 72.51
CA THR A 76 -9.22 -8.91 73.91
C THR A 76 -9.67 -10.04 74.88
N ALA A 77 -9.39 -9.85 76.18
CA ALA A 77 -9.94 -10.43 77.45
C ALA A 77 -11.03 -11.55 77.39
N THR A 78 -11.15 -12.52 78.32
CA THR A 78 -11.26 -12.38 79.79
C THR A 78 -11.36 -13.76 80.47
N SER A 79 -10.82 -13.86 81.70
CA SER A 79 -11.28 -14.69 82.85
C SER A 79 -11.21 -16.24 82.84
N GLY A 80 -10.76 -16.80 83.97
CA GLY A 80 -11.50 -17.91 84.59
C GLY A 80 -10.79 -19.18 85.11
N LYS A 81 -10.03 -19.04 86.22
CA LYS A 81 -9.94 -19.99 87.37
C LYS A 81 -9.48 -21.47 87.23
N ARG A 82 -8.47 -21.73 88.09
CA ARG A 82 -8.29 -22.81 89.10
C ARG A 82 -7.73 -24.17 88.66
N GLY A 83 -6.60 -24.56 89.29
CA GLY A 83 -6.37 -25.96 89.66
C GLY A 83 -4.93 -26.43 89.90
N LYS A 84 -4.38 -26.17 91.10
CA LYS A 84 -3.44 -27.02 91.89
C LYS A 84 -2.28 -27.78 91.19
N GLY A 85 -1.07 -27.24 91.38
CA GLY A 85 -0.01 -27.80 92.25
C GLY A 85 0.68 -29.13 91.91
N LYS A 86 2.00 -29.08 91.63
CA LYS A 86 2.96 -30.06 92.17
C LYS A 86 4.39 -29.51 92.21
N LYS A 87 5.04 -29.78 93.34
CA LYS A 87 6.38 -29.37 93.79
C LYS A 87 7.51 -29.80 92.83
N GLU A 88 8.38 -28.86 92.44
CA GLU A 88 9.75 -29.18 92.04
C GLU A 88 10.69 -29.10 93.23
N LYS A 89 11.31 -30.26 93.51
CA LYS A 89 12.46 -30.42 94.40
C LYS A 89 13.71 -29.94 93.68
N LYS A 90 14.48 -29.03 94.29
CA LYS A 90 15.89 -28.81 93.96
C LYS A 90 16.69 -30.12 94.11
N PRO A 91 17.59 -30.46 93.17
CA PRO A 91 18.79 -31.20 93.51
C PRO A 91 20.06 -30.45 93.06
N LYS A 92 20.82 -30.02 94.07
CA LYS A 92 22.29 -30.11 94.20
C LYS A 92 23.13 -29.77 92.95
N LYS A 93 23.74 -28.57 93.00
CA LYS A 93 24.99 -28.23 92.29
C LYS A 93 26.07 -29.30 92.57
N LYS A 94 26.32 -30.19 91.60
CA LYS A 94 27.58 -30.93 91.49
C LYS A 94 28.68 -29.91 91.14
N LYS A 95 29.72 -29.84 91.96
CA LYS A 95 30.93 -29.04 91.70
C LYS A 95 31.63 -29.59 90.45
N LEU A 96 31.42 -28.98 89.29
CA LEU A 96 32.25 -29.20 88.10
C LEU A 96 33.70 -28.77 88.39
N SER A 97 34.65 -29.60 87.98
CA SER A 97 36.09 -29.43 88.19
C SER A 97 36.63 -28.19 87.47
N LYS A 98 37.65 -27.53 88.05
CA LYS A 98 38.26 -26.27 87.56
C LYS A 98 38.63 -26.30 86.06
N LYS A 99 38.97 -27.47 85.50
CA LYS A 99 39.36 -27.68 84.09
C LYS A 99 38.18 -27.64 83.11
N GLU A 100 37.01 -28.06 83.56
CA GLU A 100 35.78 -28.10 82.75
C GLU A 100 35.12 -26.72 82.68
N ARG A 101 35.17 -25.95 83.78
CA ARG A 101 34.80 -24.51 83.78
C ARG A 101 35.67 -23.67 82.84
N LEU A 102 36.93 -24.06 82.63
CA LEU A 102 37.86 -23.34 81.77
C LEU A 102 37.63 -23.67 80.28
N ARG A 103 37.23 -24.91 79.96
CA ARG A 103 36.75 -25.29 78.63
C ARG A 103 35.43 -24.61 78.28
N LEU A 104 34.46 -24.66 79.20
CA LEU A 104 33.15 -24.01 79.02
C LEU A 104 33.26 -22.48 78.90
N LYS A 105 34.27 -21.86 79.51
CA LYS A 105 34.53 -20.42 79.37
C LYS A 105 35.16 -20.10 78.01
N LYS A 106 36.11 -20.90 77.52
CA LYS A 106 36.69 -20.75 76.18
C LYS A 106 35.67 -21.01 75.07
N GLU A 107 34.81 -22.01 75.24
CA GLU A 107 33.75 -22.35 74.28
C GLU A 107 32.67 -21.27 74.23
N LYS A 108 32.32 -20.66 75.37
CA LYS A 108 31.44 -19.48 75.40
C LYS A 108 32.08 -18.25 74.76
N GLU A 109 33.36 -18.01 74.99
CA GLU A 109 34.09 -16.88 74.40
C GLU A 109 34.30 -17.06 72.89
N GLU A 110 34.44 -18.31 72.42
CA GLU A 110 34.49 -18.66 71.00
C GLU A 110 33.10 -18.58 70.34
N GLN A 111 32.03 -18.99 71.04
CA GLN A 111 30.64 -18.78 70.60
C GLN A 111 30.26 -17.29 70.56
N GLU A 112 30.65 -16.50 71.55
CA GLU A 112 30.42 -15.04 71.56
C GLU A 112 31.19 -14.35 70.42
N ARG A 113 32.41 -14.82 70.10
CA ARG A 113 33.14 -14.36 68.92
C ARG A 113 32.44 -14.71 67.61
N LEU A 114 31.96 -15.93 67.45
CA LEU A 114 31.22 -16.37 66.26
C LEU A 114 29.86 -15.65 66.13
N GLU A 115 29.20 -15.37 67.24
CA GLU A 115 27.94 -14.61 67.27
C GLU A 115 28.17 -13.14 66.94
N GLN A 116 29.24 -12.53 67.45
CA GLN A 116 29.69 -11.18 67.03
C GLN A 116 30.03 -11.13 65.54
N GLU A 117 30.73 -12.14 65.02
CA GLU A 117 31.07 -12.22 63.59
C GLU A 117 29.82 -12.40 62.70
N ARG A 118 28.82 -13.16 63.15
CA ARG A 118 27.51 -13.27 62.47
C ARG A 118 26.73 -11.96 62.48
N ILE A 119 26.70 -11.26 63.62
CA ILE A 119 26.04 -9.95 63.74
C ILE A 119 26.73 -8.93 62.83
N GLU A 120 28.07 -8.91 62.77
CA GLU A 120 28.82 -8.01 61.89
C GLU A 120 28.68 -8.37 60.39
N ALA A 121 28.54 -9.65 60.05
CA ALA A 121 28.26 -10.09 58.69
C ALA A 121 26.84 -9.69 58.25
N GLU A 122 25.83 -9.88 59.11
CA GLU A 122 24.45 -9.49 58.85
C GLU A 122 24.30 -7.96 58.72
N LEU A 123 25.01 -7.18 59.54
CA LEU A 123 25.03 -5.72 59.45
C LEU A 123 25.76 -5.20 58.19
N ARG A 124 26.71 -5.96 57.64
CA ARG A 124 27.37 -5.63 56.36
C ARG A 124 26.46 -5.91 55.18
N ASP A 125 25.84 -7.10 55.16
CA ASP A 125 24.89 -7.50 54.14
C ASP A 125 23.66 -6.57 54.12
N GLN A 126 23.14 -6.19 55.29
CA GLN A 126 22.06 -5.20 55.40
C GLN A 126 22.44 -3.84 54.80
N ARG A 127 23.66 -3.34 55.07
CA ARG A 127 24.16 -2.09 54.47
C ARG A 127 24.37 -2.19 52.97
N GLU A 128 24.83 -3.32 52.47
CA GLU A 128 25.02 -3.56 51.04
C GLU A 128 23.67 -3.56 50.30
N ARG A 129 22.67 -4.27 50.83
CA ARG A 129 21.30 -4.27 50.29
C ARG A 129 20.65 -2.89 50.32
N GLU A 130 20.81 -2.14 51.41
CA GLU A 130 20.31 -0.77 51.52
C GLU A 130 20.98 0.16 50.49
N TYR A 131 22.30 0.01 50.28
CA TYR A 131 23.04 0.77 49.28
C TYR A 131 22.62 0.41 47.85
N GLU A 132 22.45 -0.88 47.54
CA GLU A 132 21.94 -1.35 46.24
C GLU A 132 20.51 -0.90 45.99
N GLN A 133 19.65 -0.95 47.00
CA GLN A 133 18.27 -0.47 46.90
C GLN A 133 18.25 1.04 46.63
N LYS A 134 19.05 1.82 47.35
CA LYS A 134 19.19 3.26 47.12
C LYS A 134 19.71 3.59 45.72
N LYS A 135 20.68 2.81 45.20
CA LYS A 135 21.15 2.95 43.81
C LYS A 135 20.07 2.63 42.80
N ARG A 136 19.28 1.57 43.02
CA ARG A 136 18.15 1.23 42.15
C ARG A 136 17.09 2.31 42.14
N GLU A 137 16.75 2.84 43.32
CA GLU A 137 15.79 3.95 43.45
C GLU A 137 16.30 5.20 42.72
N GLU A 138 17.57 5.57 42.88
CA GLU A 138 18.17 6.71 42.18
C GLU A 138 18.16 6.52 40.66
N GLN A 139 18.52 5.33 40.15
CA GLN A 139 18.44 5.03 38.72
C GLN A 139 17.00 5.05 38.20
N GLN A 140 16.06 4.50 38.95
CA GLN A 140 14.65 4.52 38.58
C GLN A 140 14.11 5.95 38.54
N GLN A 141 14.54 6.80 39.47
CA GLN A 141 14.15 8.21 39.52
C GLN A 141 14.72 8.98 38.32
N ARG A 142 15.97 8.75 37.94
CA ARG A 142 16.56 9.31 36.70
C ARG A 142 15.81 8.86 35.45
N LEU A 143 15.45 7.58 35.34
CA LEU A 143 14.69 7.06 34.21
C LEU A 143 13.29 7.69 34.12
N ILE A 144 12.62 7.91 35.25
CA ILE A 144 11.32 8.59 35.30
C ILE A 144 11.47 10.04 34.82
N GLU A 145 12.50 10.75 35.26
CA GLU A 145 12.77 12.13 34.84
C GLU A 145 13.07 12.22 33.33
N GLU A 146 13.88 11.31 32.80
CA GLU A 146 14.19 11.22 31.38
C GLU A 146 12.94 10.90 30.55
N ASP A 147 12.10 9.94 30.98
CA ASP A 147 10.88 9.60 30.26
C ASP A 147 9.88 10.76 30.28
N LEU A 148 9.71 11.45 31.42
CA LEU A 148 8.89 12.66 31.51
C LEU A 148 9.39 13.77 30.58
N TYR A 149 10.71 13.95 30.48
CA TYR A 149 11.33 14.91 29.57
C TYR A 149 11.08 14.54 28.09
N VAL A 150 11.27 13.27 27.72
CA VAL A 150 11.01 12.77 26.36
C VAL A 150 9.52 12.88 26.01
N GLN A 151 8.62 12.55 26.94
CA GLN A 151 7.18 12.73 26.75
C GLN A 151 6.82 14.20 26.53
N LYS A 152 7.41 15.12 27.29
CA LYS A 152 7.21 16.58 27.12
C LYS A 152 7.67 17.04 25.73
N LEU A 153 8.85 16.61 25.28
CA LEU A 153 9.37 16.90 23.94
C LEU A 153 8.44 16.36 22.84
N ARG A 154 7.96 15.12 22.97
CA ARG A 154 7.02 14.53 22.01
C ARG A 154 5.72 15.34 21.94
N LYS A 155 5.16 15.73 23.08
CA LYS A 155 3.96 16.59 23.15
C LYS A 155 4.20 17.95 22.49
N GLN A 156 5.33 18.60 22.78
CA GLN A 156 5.70 19.87 22.15
C GLN A 156 5.82 19.74 20.64
N ARG A 157 6.54 18.74 20.14
CA ARG A 157 6.69 18.49 18.70
C ARG A 157 5.34 18.27 18.00
N THR A 158 4.42 17.53 18.63
CA THR A 158 3.07 17.33 18.09
C THR A 158 2.31 18.66 18.01
N LEU A 159 2.35 19.47 19.06
CA LEU A 159 1.69 20.78 19.09
C LEU A 159 2.28 21.76 18.07
N ASP A 160 3.60 21.83 17.97
CA ASP A 160 4.29 22.65 16.96
C ASP A 160 3.94 22.20 15.55
N GLY A 161 3.90 20.88 15.31
CA GLY A 161 3.47 20.31 14.02
C GLY A 161 2.04 20.70 13.66
N ILE A 162 1.12 20.72 14.63
CA ILE A 162 -0.26 21.19 14.43
C ILE A 162 -0.27 22.68 14.09
N ARG A 163 0.49 23.52 14.82
CA ARG A 163 0.57 24.96 14.56
C ARG A 163 1.09 25.24 13.14
N ILE A 164 2.21 24.64 12.75
CA ILE A 164 2.84 24.84 11.43
C ILE A 164 1.87 24.42 10.31
N ARG A 165 1.18 23.28 10.45
CA ARG A 165 0.19 22.84 9.45
C ARG A 165 -0.99 23.82 9.34
N LYS A 166 -1.45 24.37 10.47
CA LYS A 166 -2.54 25.35 10.49
C LYS A 166 -2.14 26.66 9.82
N GLU A 167 -0.93 27.16 10.09
CA GLU A 167 -0.37 28.35 9.44
C GLU A 167 -0.19 28.15 7.93
N LEU A 168 0.32 26.97 7.53
CA LEU A 168 0.45 26.60 6.12
C LEU A 168 -0.93 26.55 5.44
N ALA A 169 -1.92 25.89 6.04
CA ALA A 169 -3.27 25.81 5.49
C ALA A 169 -3.96 27.18 5.36
N ALA A 170 -3.71 28.10 6.29
CA ALA A 170 -4.19 29.48 6.19
C ALA A 170 -3.53 30.24 5.03
N THR A 171 -2.22 30.03 4.84
CA THR A 171 -1.46 30.63 3.73
C THR A 171 -1.95 30.09 2.38
N ASP A 172 -2.08 28.77 2.25
CA ASP A 172 -2.61 28.10 1.05
C ASP A 172 -4.03 28.62 0.71
N SER A 173 -4.88 28.79 1.73
CA SER A 173 -6.24 29.34 1.55
C SER A 173 -6.22 30.77 1.01
N TRP A 174 -5.29 31.60 1.50
CA TRP A 174 -5.12 32.97 1.03
C TRP A 174 -4.57 33.03 -0.40
N GLU A 175 -3.66 32.13 -0.77
CA GLU A 175 -3.15 32.04 -2.14
C GLU A 175 -4.23 31.63 -3.14
N ILE A 176 -5.05 30.65 -2.79
CA ILE A 176 -6.19 30.21 -3.62
C ILE A 176 -7.18 31.36 -3.79
N TYR A 177 -7.53 32.03 -2.70
CA TYR A 177 -8.41 33.21 -2.74
C TYR A 177 -7.86 34.30 -3.67
N ARG A 178 -6.54 34.55 -3.64
CA ARG A 178 -5.89 35.55 -4.51
C ARG A 178 -5.89 35.17 -5.99
N LYS A 179 -5.79 33.87 -6.30
CA LYS A 179 -5.74 33.39 -7.68
C LYS A 179 -7.08 33.56 -8.41
N CYS A 180 -8.21 33.67 -7.67
CA CYS A 180 -9.56 33.76 -8.24
C CYS A 180 -9.83 32.71 -9.34
N ASP A 181 -9.23 31.53 -9.19
CA ASP A 181 -9.41 30.45 -10.15
C ASP A 181 -10.76 29.77 -9.86
N HIS A 182 -11.62 29.65 -10.87
CA HIS A 182 -12.93 29.02 -10.75
C HIS A 182 -12.85 27.49 -10.96
N PHE A 183 -11.65 26.94 -10.88
CA PHE A 183 -11.40 25.51 -10.91
C PHE A 183 -11.90 24.82 -9.64
N VAL A 184 -12.13 23.50 -9.71
CA VAL A 184 -12.70 22.69 -8.62
C VAL A 184 -11.79 22.76 -7.38
N ASP A 185 -12.34 23.21 -6.24
CA ASP A 185 -11.61 23.18 -4.97
C ASP A 185 -11.67 21.77 -4.35
N VAL A 186 -10.53 21.08 -4.37
CA VAL A 186 -10.40 19.72 -3.87
C VAL A 186 -10.57 19.61 -2.34
N ARG A 187 -10.44 20.73 -1.62
CA ARG A 187 -10.72 20.79 -0.18
C ARG A 187 -12.21 20.73 0.11
N SER A 188 -13.04 21.16 -0.83
CA SER A 188 -14.49 21.07 -0.77
C SER A 188 -14.94 19.73 -1.36
N GLN A 189 -15.41 18.83 -0.50
CA GLN A 189 -15.99 17.57 -0.97
C GLN A 189 -17.20 17.81 -1.90
N ALA A 190 -17.98 18.86 -1.64
CA ALA A 190 -19.14 19.22 -2.45
C ALA A 190 -18.74 19.60 -3.88
N ASP A 191 -17.62 20.32 -4.06
CA ASP A 191 -17.17 20.80 -5.37
C ASP A 191 -16.70 19.62 -6.23
N VAL A 192 -15.91 18.70 -5.63
CA VAL A 192 -15.47 17.47 -6.31
C VAL A 192 -16.68 16.60 -6.68
N ASN A 193 -17.65 16.45 -5.78
CA ASN A 193 -18.86 15.68 -6.07
C ASN A 193 -19.72 16.34 -7.16
N THR A 194 -19.76 17.66 -7.19
CA THR A 194 -20.45 18.43 -8.22
C THR A 194 -19.79 18.20 -9.57
N PHE A 195 -18.46 18.28 -9.64
CA PHE A 195 -17.70 17.94 -10.85
C PHE A 195 -17.99 16.51 -11.33
N ILE A 196 -17.91 15.52 -10.44
CA ILE A 196 -18.20 14.10 -10.78
C ILE A 196 -19.62 13.94 -11.32
N THR A 197 -20.60 14.57 -10.68
CA THR A 197 -22.03 14.46 -11.07
C THR A 197 -22.29 15.13 -12.41
N GLN A 198 -21.81 16.36 -12.60
CA GLN A 198 -21.92 17.09 -13.86
C GLN A 198 -21.26 16.32 -15.00
N TRP A 199 -20.04 15.81 -14.79
CA TRP A 199 -19.36 15.04 -15.84
C TRP A 199 -20.05 13.71 -16.13
N ARG A 200 -20.61 13.04 -15.11
CA ARG A 200 -21.40 11.82 -15.28
C ARG A 200 -22.60 12.05 -16.19
N GLU A 201 -23.35 13.13 -15.98
CA GLU A 201 -24.53 13.51 -16.77
C GLU A 201 -24.21 13.98 -18.20
N ASN A 202 -23.02 14.55 -18.40
CA ASN A 202 -22.60 15.04 -19.72
C ASN A 202 -22.36 13.89 -20.72
N GLU A 203 -23.16 13.83 -21.79
CA GLU A 203 -22.92 12.88 -22.90
C GLU A 203 -21.80 13.38 -23.81
N GLU A 204 -20.61 12.81 -23.67
CA GLU A 204 -19.48 13.15 -24.53
C GLU A 204 -19.56 12.43 -25.87
N THR A 205 -19.52 13.21 -26.94
CA THR A 205 -19.63 12.71 -28.30
C THR A 205 -18.30 12.67 -29.02
N GLU A 206 -17.42 13.61 -28.70
CA GLU A 206 -16.13 13.83 -29.37
C GLU A 206 -14.97 13.52 -28.43
N LEU A 207 -13.93 12.92 -28.99
CA LEU A 207 -12.76 12.48 -28.27
C LEU A 207 -11.91 13.63 -27.65
N PRO A 208 -11.73 14.80 -28.29
CA PRO A 208 -11.01 15.93 -27.69
C PRO A 208 -11.65 16.41 -26.38
N ASN A 209 -12.97 16.57 -26.36
CA ASN A 209 -13.69 17.06 -25.16
C ASN A 209 -13.53 16.10 -23.97
N LEU A 210 -13.59 14.79 -24.24
CA LEU A 210 -13.30 13.77 -23.23
C LEU A 210 -11.88 13.92 -22.67
N PHE A 211 -10.88 14.13 -23.54
CA PHE A 211 -9.48 14.25 -23.12
C PHE A 211 -9.18 15.54 -22.35
N ASP A 212 -9.93 16.61 -22.61
CA ASP A 212 -9.91 17.84 -21.81
C ASP A 212 -10.47 17.58 -20.39
N HIS A 213 -11.60 16.88 -20.26
CA HIS A 213 -12.13 16.51 -18.95
C HIS A 213 -11.26 15.48 -18.22
N ILE A 214 -10.62 14.55 -18.92
CA ILE A 214 -9.61 13.66 -18.33
C ILE A 214 -8.42 14.46 -17.83
N SER A 215 -7.95 15.47 -18.58
CA SER A 215 -6.87 16.36 -18.13
C SER A 215 -7.24 17.09 -16.84
N GLN A 216 -8.45 17.66 -16.78
CA GLN A 216 -8.98 18.31 -15.57
C GLN A 216 -9.10 17.32 -14.40
N SER A 217 -9.58 16.11 -14.68
CA SER A 217 -9.69 15.03 -13.69
C SER A 217 -8.34 14.60 -13.14
N ASN A 218 -7.30 14.55 -13.98
CA ASN A 218 -5.94 14.24 -13.54
C ASN A 218 -5.37 15.36 -12.66
N LYS A 219 -5.68 16.63 -12.92
CA LYS A 219 -5.33 17.74 -12.02
C LYS A 219 -6.00 17.59 -10.65
N ILE A 220 -7.31 17.29 -10.63
CA ILE A 220 -8.07 17.04 -9.39
C ILE A 220 -7.48 15.84 -8.63
N LYS A 221 -7.22 14.73 -9.32
CA LYS A 221 -6.60 13.53 -8.74
C LYS A 221 -5.23 13.81 -8.13
N ASN A 222 -4.38 14.60 -8.80
CA ASN A 222 -3.06 14.94 -8.28
C ASN A 222 -3.16 15.78 -7.00
N GLN A 223 -4.11 16.72 -6.93
CA GLN A 223 -4.40 17.47 -5.71
C GLN A 223 -4.98 16.58 -4.60
N LEU A 224 -5.89 15.65 -4.93
CA LEU A 224 -6.42 14.65 -3.99
C LEU A 224 -5.31 13.74 -3.45
N LYS A 225 -4.38 13.28 -4.30
CA LYS A 225 -3.22 12.46 -3.88
C LYS A 225 -2.35 13.22 -2.88
N LEU A 226 -2.09 14.51 -3.14
CA LEU A 226 -1.33 15.35 -2.21
C LEU A 226 -2.05 15.50 -0.85
N MET A 227 -3.38 15.71 -0.87
CA MET A 227 -4.18 15.76 0.36
C MET A 227 -4.18 14.43 1.11
N MET A 228 -4.32 13.32 0.38
CA MET A 228 -4.27 11.96 0.94
C MET A 228 -2.93 11.69 1.64
N GLN A 229 -1.80 12.08 1.02
CA GLN A 229 -0.47 11.97 1.63
C GLN A 229 -0.34 12.83 2.90
N LYS A 230 -0.88 14.06 2.89
CA LYS A 230 -0.90 14.94 4.07
C LYS A 230 -1.74 14.33 5.22
N ALA A 231 -2.88 13.73 4.88
CA ALA A 231 -3.76 13.06 5.84
C ALA A 231 -3.11 11.80 6.44
N GLU A 232 -2.40 11.02 5.63
CA GLU A 232 -1.66 9.82 6.08
C GLU A 232 -0.59 10.18 7.12
N VAL A 233 0.23 11.21 6.84
CA VAL A 233 1.25 11.71 7.78
C VAL A 233 0.62 12.25 9.06
N SER A 234 -0.56 12.87 8.95
CA SER A 234 -1.29 13.44 10.09
C SER A 234 -2.13 12.40 10.85
N LYS A 235 -2.20 11.15 10.36
CA LYS A 235 -3.04 10.05 10.86
C LYS A 235 -4.53 10.40 10.89
N GLU A 236 -4.98 11.23 9.95
CA GLU A 236 -6.39 11.59 9.77
C GLU A 236 -7.05 10.56 8.84
N THR A 237 -7.63 9.52 9.44
CA THR A 237 -8.20 8.37 8.70
C THR A 237 -9.38 8.76 7.82
N ASP A 238 -10.21 9.68 8.29
CA ASP A 238 -11.45 10.07 7.60
C ASP A 238 -11.13 10.82 6.31
N GLU A 239 -10.23 11.81 6.38
CA GLU A 239 -9.79 12.60 5.23
C GLU A 239 -9.05 11.73 4.20
N TYR A 240 -8.22 10.80 4.68
CA TYR A 240 -7.55 9.81 3.83
C TYR A 240 -8.57 8.94 3.08
N SER A 241 -9.54 8.38 3.79
CA SER A 241 -10.57 7.51 3.21
C SER A 241 -11.44 8.26 2.18
N ARG A 242 -11.77 9.52 2.46
CA ARG A 242 -12.52 10.40 1.57
C ARG A 242 -11.77 10.67 0.28
N CYS A 243 -10.51 11.09 0.37
CA CYS A 243 -9.69 11.39 -0.81
C CYS A 243 -9.51 10.13 -1.68
N LYS A 244 -9.29 8.97 -1.04
CA LYS A 244 -9.19 7.68 -1.72
C LYS A 244 -10.49 7.35 -2.49
N ALA A 245 -11.65 7.44 -1.83
CA ALA A 245 -12.93 7.16 -2.47
C ALA A 245 -13.23 8.10 -3.65
N GLN A 246 -12.86 9.39 -3.54
CA GLN A 246 -13.02 10.35 -4.64
C GLN A 246 -12.10 10.04 -5.82
N ILE A 247 -10.84 9.65 -5.57
CA ILE A 247 -9.92 9.20 -6.62
C ILE A 247 -10.48 7.96 -7.33
N GLU A 248 -10.97 6.98 -6.58
CA GLU A 248 -11.59 5.77 -7.13
C GLU A 248 -12.82 6.12 -8.00
N ALA A 249 -13.72 6.98 -7.50
CA ALA A 249 -14.89 7.42 -8.26
C ALA A 249 -14.53 8.15 -9.57
N ILE A 250 -13.48 8.98 -9.58
CA ILE A 250 -12.99 9.64 -10.79
C ILE A 250 -12.42 8.60 -11.77
N ASN A 251 -11.63 7.64 -11.29
CA ASN A 251 -11.06 6.58 -12.14
C ASN A 251 -12.14 5.71 -12.78
N GLU A 252 -13.16 5.32 -12.02
CA GLU A 252 -14.33 4.61 -12.54
C GLU A 252 -15.06 5.43 -13.60
N LEU A 253 -15.24 6.73 -13.36
CA LEU A 253 -15.91 7.63 -14.31
C LEU A 253 -15.09 7.78 -15.60
N VAL A 254 -13.77 7.96 -15.50
CA VAL A 254 -12.86 7.98 -16.67
C VAL A 254 -13.02 6.68 -17.47
N GLN A 255 -12.96 5.52 -16.82
CA GLN A 255 -13.13 4.23 -17.50
C GLN A 255 -14.49 4.13 -18.19
N GLN A 256 -15.57 4.48 -17.49
CA GLN A 256 -16.93 4.47 -18.03
C GLN A 256 -17.05 5.38 -19.28
N LYS A 257 -16.49 6.59 -19.23
CA LYS A 257 -16.52 7.53 -20.37
C LYS A 257 -15.67 7.03 -21.54
N MET A 258 -14.51 6.42 -21.26
CA MET A 258 -13.67 5.77 -22.27
C MET A 258 -14.40 4.62 -22.95
N GLU A 259 -15.18 3.83 -22.23
CA GLU A 259 -16.01 2.77 -22.84
C GLU A 259 -17.12 3.37 -23.70
N GLN A 260 -17.86 4.36 -23.21
CA GLN A 260 -18.93 5.03 -23.96
C GLN A 260 -18.43 5.63 -25.27
N ILE A 261 -17.30 6.35 -25.24
CA ILE A 261 -16.72 6.97 -26.44
C ILE A 261 -16.24 5.90 -27.42
N THR A 262 -15.68 4.79 -26.92
CA THR A 262 -15.24 3.65 -27.74
C THR A 262 -16.42 3.05 -28.49
N VAL A 263 -17.50 2.71 -27.77
CA VAL A 263 -18.73 2.15 -28.37
C VAL A 263 -19.29 3.09 -29.44
N ARG A 264 -19.36 4.39 -29.13
CA ARG A 264 -19.83 5.40 -30.07
C ARG A 264 -18.99 5.40 -31.35
N HIS A 265 -17.67 5.48 -31.24
CA HIS A 265 -16.80 5.51 -32.41
C HIS A 265 -16.83 4.19 -33.21
N LEU A 266 -17.05 3.04 -32.57
CA LEU A 266 -17.26 1.78 -33.29
C LEU A 266 -18.56 1.78 -34.11
N VAL A 267 -19.68 2.22 -33.51
CA VAL A 267 -20.99 2.29 -34.18
C VAL A 267 -21.00 3.30 -35.34
N PHE A 268 -20.19 4.36 -35.25
CA PHE A 268 -20.06 5.39 -36.27
C PHE A 268 -18.77 5.30 -37.07
N SER A 269 -18.08 4.15 -37.06
CA SER A 269 -16.77 3.95 -37.71
C SER A 269 -16.76 4.29 -39.21
N ASP A 270 -17.88 4.09 -39.92
CA ASP A 270 -18.04 4.48 -41.32
C ASP A 270 -18.02 5.99 -41.57
N LYS A 271 -18.29 6.82 -40.56
CA LYS A 271 -18.14 8.29 -40.65
C LYS A 271 -16.69 8.72 -40.53
N TYR A 272 -15.87 7.90 -39.89
CA TYR A 272 -14.44 8.16 -39.66
C TYR A 272 -13.54 7.40 -40.64
N SER A 273 -14.11 6.63 -41.58
CA SER A 273 -13.33 5.83 -42.52
C SER A 273 -12.66 6.73 -43.55
N GLY A 274 -11.33 6.62 -43.64
CA GLY A 274 -10.56 7.31 -44.67
C GLY A 274 -10.70 6.65 -46.04
N ALA A 275 -9.98 7.16 -47.04
CA ALA A 275 -9.97 6.62 -48.40
C ALA A 275 -9.55 5.13 -48.50
N LYS A 276 -8.87 4.60 -47.48
CA LYS A 276 -8.47 3.18 -47.37
C LYS A 276 -9.52 2.28 -46.71
N ASN A 277 -10.68 2.82 -46.36
CA ASN A 277 -11.74 2.15 -45.60
C ASN A 277 -11.23 1.54 -44.28
N GLU A 278 -10.41 2.33 -43.57
CA GLU A 278 -9.84 2.03 -42.27
C GLU A 278 -10.04 3.27 -41.39
N VAL A 279 -10.21 3.06 -40.09
CA VAL A 279 -10.29 4.14 -39.10
C VAL A 279 -9.06 4.04 -38.21
N LEU A 280 -8.33 5.13 -38.06
CA LEU A 280 -7.25 5.27 -37.09
C LEU A 280 -7.46 6.56 -36.32
N ILE A 281 -7.75 6.45 -35.03
CA ILE A 281 -7.99 7.58 -34.14
C ILE A 281 -7.00 7.46 -32.99
N SER A 282 -6.33 8.55 -32.66
CA SER A 282 -5.46 8.59 -31.49
C SER A 282 -5.49 9.96 -30.84
N THR A 283 -5.30 9.98 -29.54
CA THR A 283 -5.22 11.20 -28.74
C THR A 283 -4.40 10.91 -27.48
N GLN A 284 -3.84 11.95 -26.88
CA GLN A 284 -3.06 11.85 -25.67
C GLN A 284 -3.32 13.05 -24.77
N THR A 285 -3.30 12.81 -23.47
CA THR A 285 -3.29 13.83 -22.43
C THR A 285 -2.28 13.42 -21.36
N ASP A 286 -2.04 14.30 -20.39
CA ASP A 286 -1.09 14.04 -19.32
C ASP A 286 -1.49 12.76 -18.56
N GLY A 287 -0.64 11.73 -18.61
CA GLY A 287 -0.86 10.44 -17.96
C GLY A 287 -1.68 9.38 -18.73
N LEU A 288 -2.24 9.69 -19.91
CA LEU A 288 -3.05 8.74 -20.69
C LEU A 288 -2.92 8.94 -22.20
N VAL A 289 -2.58 7.86 -22.92
CA VAL A 289 -2.64 7.77 -24.38
C VAL A 289 -3.76 6.81 -24.77
N PHE A 290 -4.57 7.20 -25.76
CA PHE A 290 -5.60 6.35 -26.34
C PHE A 290 -5.40 6.25 -27.86
N GLY A 291 -5.57 5.03 -28.35
CA GLY A 291 -5.57 4.71 -29.77
C GLY A 291 -6.69 3.74 -30.09
N MET A 292 -7.32 3.90 -31.24
CA MET A 292 -8.23 2.92 -31.77
C MET A 292 -8.04 2.78 -33.27
N TRP A 293 -7.88 1.54 -33.72
CA TRP A 293 -7.88 1.18 -35.12
C TRP A 293 -9.08 0.28 -35.43
N VAL A 294 -9.79 0.55 -36.52
CA VAL A 294 -10.95 -0.22 -36.96
C VAL A 294 -10.72 -0.75 -38.37
N ASN A 295 -10.73 -2.07 -38.52
CA ASN A 295 -10.53 -2.74 -39.80
C ASN A 295 -11.87 -2.98 -40.51
N LEU A 296 -12.25 -2.08 -41.41
CA LEU A 296 -13.43 -2.25 -42.27
C LEU A 296 -13.08 -2.88 -43.63
N SER A 297 -11.82 -2.80 -44.07
CA SER A 297 -11.36 -3.20 -45.40
C SER A 297 -10.89 -4.65 -45.50
N LYS A 298 -10.53 -5.29 -44.37
CA LYS A 298 -9.90 -6.63 -44.31
C LYS A 298 -8.67 -6.73 -45.22
N ASN A 299 -7.81 -5.72 -45.18
CA ASN A 299 -6.68 -5.59 -46.08
C ASN A 299 -5.41 -6.27 -45.54
N PRO A 300 -4.94 -7.39 -46.13
CA PRO A 300 -3.75 -8.10 -45.65
C PRO A 300 -2.43 -7.36 -45.88
N ARG A 301 -2.45 -6.21 -46.56
CA ARG A 301 -1.27 -5.37 -46.79
C ARG A 301 -0.93 -4.52 -45.57
N ILE A 302 -1.84 -4.39 -44.61
CA ILE A 302 -1.58 -3.70 -43.33
C ILE A 302 -0.67 -4.59 -42.51
N LYS A 303 0.55 -4.10 -42.25
CA LYS A 303 1.57 -4.83 -41.49
C LYS A 303 1.85 -4.21 -40.12
N GLU A 304 1.53 -2.94 -39.94
CA GLU A 304 1.84 -2.18 -38.74
C GLU A 304 0.83 -1.05 -38.56
N ILE A 305 0.47 -0.78 -37.31
CA ILE A 305 -0.35 0.36 -36.89
C ILE A 305 0.46 1.17 -35.89
N GLU A 306 0.47 2.48 -36.07
CA GLU A 306 1.21 3.41 -35.21
C GLU A 306 0.24 4.24 -34.37
N PHE A 307 0.50 4.26 -33.07
CA PHE A 307 -0.13 5.11 -32.07
C PHE A 307 0.96 5.99 -31.42
N PRO A 308 0.59 7.10 -30.75
CA PRO A 308 1.57 7.92 -30.05
C PRO A 308 2.37 7.10 -29.03
N GLY A 309 3.69 6.98 -29.24
CA GLY A 309 4.60 6.24 -28.38
C GLY A 309 4.53 4.70 -28.48
N LEU A 310 3.74 4.15 -29.40
CA LEU A 310 3.58 2.70 -29.56
C LEU A 310 3.25 2.31 -31.00
N SER A 311 3.93 1.32 -31.56
CA SER A 311 3.48 0.64 -32.78
C SER A 311 3.22 -0.85 -32.56
N VAL A 312 2.28 -1.39 -33.33
CA VAL A 312 1.86 -2.80 -33.25
C VAL A 312 1.99 -3.43 -34.62
N GLU A 313 2.77 -4.50 -34.74
CA GLU A 313 2.83 -5.31 -35.96
C GLU A 313 1.56 -6.17 -36.04
N ILE A 314 0.87 -6.13 -37.19
CA ILE A 314 -0.42 -6.77 -37.39
C ILE A 314 -0.27 -8.07 -38.17
N PRO A 315 -0.55 -9.23 -37.55
CA PRO A 315 -0.56 -10.51 -38.25
C PRO A 315 -1.60 -10.53 -39.37
N LYS A 316 -1.32 -11.30 -40.43
CA LYS A 316 -2.25 -11.48 -41.54
C LYS A 316 -3.64 -11.97 -41.09
N SER A 317 -3.72 -12.83 -40.06
CA SER A 317 -5.00 -13.31 -39.50
C SER A 317 -5.86 -12.18 -38.95
N VAL A 318 -5.23 -11.22 -38.27
CA VAL A 318 -5.87 -10.03 -37.71
C VAL A 318 -6.26 -9.07 -38.83
N ALA A 319 -5.35 -8.80 -39.78
CA ALA A 319 -5.60 -7.92 -40.92
C ALA A 319 -6.73 -8.40 -41.85
N MET A 320 -7.00 -9.71 -41.89
CA MET A 320 -8.10 -10.33 -42.66
C MET A 320 -9.43 -10.39 -41.90
N THR A 321 -9.45 -10.04 -40.61
CA THR A 321 -10.65 -10.13 -39.75
C THR A 321 -11.27 -8.75 -39.55
N SER A 322 -12.61 -8.69 -39.56
CA SER A 322 -13.34 -7.46 -39.19
C SER A 322 -13.35 -7.33 -37.67
N LEU A 323 -12.43 -6.53 -37.15
CA LEU A 323 -12.30 -6.23 -35.73
C LEU A 323 -11.77 -4.81 -35.55
N ALA A 324 -11.85 -4.31 -34.32
CA ALA A 324 -11.14 -3.12 -33.90
C ALA A 324 -10.06 -3.50 -32.89
N ILE A 325 -9.01 -2.69 -32.81
CA ILE A 325 -7.98 -2.76 -31.78
C ILE A 325 -8.03 -1.45 -31.02
N ARG A 326 -8.27 -1.52 -29.71
CA ARG A 326 -8.17 -0.38 -28.79
C ARG A 326 -6.88 -0.50 -28.00
N MET A 327 -6.12 0.58 -27.97
CA MET A 327 -4.91 0.74 -27.20
C MET A 327 -5.11 1.82 -26.15
N GLN A 328 -4.70 1.53 -24.91
CA GLN A 328 -4.61 2.52 -23.84
C GLN A 328 -3.25 2.39 -23.17
N MET A 329 -2.57 3.51 -22.97
CA MET A 329 -1.33 3.54 -22.21
C MET A 329 -1.46 4.52 -21.06
N SER A 330 -1.33 4.05 -19.83
CA SER A 330 -1.50 4.85 -18.62
C SER A 330 -0.24 4.86 -17.76
N ASP A 331 0.00 5.99 -17.11
CA ASP A 331 1.08 6.13 -16.13
C ASP A 331 0.67 5.60 -14.74
N GLU A 332 -0.65 5.50 -14.50
CA GLU A 332 -1.18 4.97 -13.24
C GLU A 332 -1.02 3.45 -13.14
N ARG A 333 -0.50 3.04 -11.98
CA ARG A 333 -0.17 1.65 -11.68
C ARG A 333 -1.22 1.10 -10.73
N ARG A 334 -1.85 -0.03 -11.07
CA ARG A 334 -2.48 -0.83 -10.04
C ARG A 334 -1.38 -1.40 -9.16
N PHE A 335 -1.47 -1.19 -7.86
CA PHE A 335 -0.53 -1.77 -6.91
C PHE A 335 -0.68 -3.28 -6.95
N ASP A 336 0.38 -3.99 -7.33
CA ASP A 336 0.46 -5.44 -7.25
C ASP A 336 1.48 -5.80 -6.18
N ASN A 337 1.06 -6.60 -5.19
CA ASN A 337 1.95 -7.12 -4.14
C ASN A 337 3.07 -8.00 -4.71
N THR A 338 2.92 -8.49 -5.94
CA THR A 338 3.80 -9.46 -6.57
C THR A 338 4.85 -8.80 -7.46
N TYR A 339 4.52 -7.66 -8.07
CA TYR A 339 5.32 -7.06 -9.13
C TYR A 339 5.47 -5.55 -8.98
N LEU A 340 6.70 -5.07 -9.15
CA LEU A 340 6.99 -3.65 -9.30
C LEU A 340 6.98 -3.29 -10.79
N PHE A 341 5.97 -2.55 -11.23
CA PHE A 341 5.90 -2.02 -12.59
C PHE A 341 6.85 -0.82 -12.70
N LEU A 342 7.84 -0.88 -13.59
CA LEU A 342 8.74 0.25 -13.81
C LEU A 342 8.21 1.22 -14.87
N GLY A 343 7.48 0.74 -15.87
CA GLY A 343 7.02 1.53 -17.02
C GLY A 343 5.53 1.85 -17.03
N LYS A 344 5.07 2.45 -18.13
CA LYS A 344 3.65 2.67 -18.43
C LYS A 344 2.95 1.33 -18.63
N GLN A 345 1.70 1.23 -18.19
CA GLN A 345 0.87 0.06 -18.46
C GLN A 345 0.26 0.20 -19.85
N ILE A 346 0.29 -0.87 -20.64
CA ILE A 346 -0.31 -0.91 -21.99
C ILE A 346 -1.45 -1.92 -21.98
N LEU A 347 -2.66 -1.45 -22.29
CA LEU A 347 -3.85 -2.26 -22.48
C LEU A 347 -4.16 -2.35 -23.97
N CYS A 348 -4.29 -3.58 -24.47
CA CYS A 348 -4.57 -3.86 -25.88
C CYS A 348 -5.80 -4.75 -25.98
N ASP A 349 -6.94 -4.17 -26.34
CA ASP A 349 -8.20 -4.89 -26.54
C ASP A 349 -8.47 -5.13 -28.02
N PHE A 350 -8.80 -6.37 -28.36
CA PHE A 350 -9.42 -6.68 -29.65
C PHE A 350 -10.93 -6.64 -29.46
N LEU A 351 -11.62 -5.85 -30.27
CA LEU A 351 -13.05 -5.56 -30.11
C LEU A 351 -13.81 -6.07 -31.33
N GLN A 352 -14.95 -6.72 -31.08
CA GLN A 352 -15.88 -7.09 -32.14
C GLN A 352 -16.57 -5.84 -32.70
N LEU A 353 -16.66 -5.77 -34.02
CA LEU A 353 -17.39 -4.69 -34.68
C LEU A 353 -18.92 -4.87 -34.52
N PRO A 354 -19.66 -3.78 -34.31
CA PRO A 354 -21.13 -3.83 -34.33
C PRO A 354 -21.63 -4.18 -35.74
N ALA A 355 -22.92 -4.52 -35.84
CA ALA A 355 -23.52 -4.80 -37.13
C ALA A 355 -23.38 -3.57 -38.06
N PRO A 356 -22.98 -3.76 -39.33
CA PRO A 356 -22.74 -2.65 -40.24
C PRO A 356 -24.02 -1.84 -40.48
N PRO A 357 -23.90 -0.52 -40.69
CA PRO A 357 -25.04 0.34 -40.94
C PRO A 357 -25.81 -0.09 -42.19
N LYS A 358 -27.14 -0.10 -42.10
CA LYS A 358 -28.04 -0.41 -43.23
C LYS A 358 -28.64 0.87 -43.79
N LYS A 359 -28.46 1.12 -45.09
CA LYS A 359 -29.11 2.24 -45.78
C LYS A 359 -30.50 1.82 -46.24
N VAL A 360 -31.53 2.55 -45.81
CA VAL A 360 -32.93 2.35 -46.22
C VAL A 360 -33.44 3.70 -46.75
N GLY A 361 -33.46 3.84 -48.07
CA GLY A 361 -33.74 5.14 -48.71
C GLY A 361 -32.70 6.19 -48.32
N LEU A 362 -33.15 7.31 -47.75
CA LEU A 362 -32.31 8.39 -47.24
C LEU A 362 -31.83 8.20 -45.79
N MET A 363 -32.31 7.16 -45.10
CA MET A 363 -32.01 6.90 -43.70
C MET A 363 -30.89 5.86 -43.55
N VAL A 364 -30.03 6.04 -42.53
CA VAL A 364 -29.00 5.06 -42.15
C VAL A 364 -29.37 4.46 -40.80
N LEU A 365 -29.80 3.21 -40.81
CA LEU A 365 -30.14 2.45 -39.62
C LEU A 365 -28.88 1.88 -38.97
N ARG A 366 -28.74 2.09 -37.65
CA ARG A 366 -27.60 1.64 -36.84
C ARG A 366 -28.09 1.00 -35.55
N GLN A 367 -27.26 0.15 -34.95
CA GLN A 367 -27.47 -0.25 -33.56
C GLN A 367 -27.27 0.95 -32.64
N SER A 368 -28.09 1.08 -31.60
CA SER A 368 -27.95 2.17 -30.64
C SER A 368 -26.66 1.98 -29.83
N PRO A 369 -25.77 3.00 -29.74
CA PRO A 369 -24.59 2.94 -28.88
C PRO A 369 -24.93 2.69 -27.40
N GLN A 370 -26.09 3.15 -26.93
CA GLN A 370 -26.50 3.06 -25.52
C GLN A 370 -26.84 1.62 -25.07
N ARG A 371 -27.14 0.72 -26.02
CA ARG A 371 -27.44 -0.69 -25.73
C ARG A 371 -26.29 -1.64 -26.08
N ASN A 372 -25.19 -1.10 -26.62
CA ASN A 372 -24.07 -1.90 -27.06
C ASN A 372 -23.01 -1.93 -25.95
N SER A 373 -22.73 -3.13 -25.42
CA SER A 373 -21.52 -3.38 -24.66
C SER A 373 -20.36 -3.68 -25.61
N LEU A 374 -19.14 -3.34 -25.18
CA LEU A 374 -17.93 -3.78 -25.88
C LEU A 374 -17.78 -5.30 -25.74
N ILE A 375 -17.59 -5.99 -26.85
CA ILE A 375 -17.33 -7.43 -26.85
C ILE A 375 -15.84 -7.63 -27.14
N ASN A 376 -15.11 -8.04 -26.12
CA ASN A 376 -13.69 -8.37 -26.23
C ASN A 376 -13.51 -9.71 -26.95
N ILE A 377 -12.64 -9.72 -27.95
CA ILE A 377 -12.17 -10.89 -28.65
C ILE A 377 -10.82 -11.29 -28.05
N THR A 378 -10.66 -12.55 -27.69
CA THR A 378 -9.38 -13.05 -27.22
C THR A 378 -8.44 -13.28 -28.40
N TYR A 379 -7.18 -12.85 -28.26
CA TYR A 379 -6.09 -13.26 -29.11
C TYR A 379 -5.34 -14.45 -28.47
N PRO A 380 -4.93 -15.50 -29.20
CA PRO A 380 -5.14 -15.73 -30.65
C PRO A 380 -6.60 -15.91 -31.07
N LEU A 381 -6.92 -15.51 -32.31
CA LEU A 381 -8.29 -15.56 -32.84
C LEU A 381 -8.78 -17.01 -33.03
N ARG A 382 -9.79 -17.44 -32.27
CA ARG A 382 -10.29 -18.83 -32.29
C ARG A 382 -10.89 -19.29 -33.62
N ASN A 383 -11.32 -18.37 -34.46
CA ASN A 383 -11.92 -18.63 -35.77
C ASN A 383 -10.89 -18.85 -36.89
N VAL A 384 -9.60 -18.84 -36.58
CA VAL A 384 -8.51 -19.01 -37.53
C VAL A 384 -7.77 -20.32 -37.23
N ASN A 385 -7.95 -21.31 -38.10
CA ASN A 385 -7.39 -22.67 -37.93
C ASN A 385 -5.87 -22.75 -38.17
N THR A 386 -5.25 -21.70 -38.70
CA THR A 386 -3.80 -21.62 -38.92
C THR A 386 -3.10 -21.04 -37.70
N GLY A 387 -1.91 -21.55 -37.35
CA GLY A 387 -1.09 -20.99 -36.27
C GLY A 387 -0.90 -19.48 -36.43
N GLN A 388 -1.13 -18.73 -35.36
CA GLN A 388 -1.05 -17.27 -35.35
C GLN A 388 0.23 -16.83 -34.63
N PRO A 389 1.02 -15.94 -35.25
CA PRO A 389 2.30 -15.52 -34.68
C PRO A 389 2.08 -14.64 -33.43
N PRO A 390 3.09 -14.47 -32.57
CA PRO A 390 3.04 -13.48 -31.50
C PRO A 390 2.66 -12.07 -32.01
N LEU A 391 1.93 -11.31 -31.19
CA LEU A 391 1.81 -9.86 -31.41
C LEU A 391 3.12 -9.18 -31.02
N ASN A 392 3.58 -8.27 -31.89
CA ASN A 392 4.81 -7.53 -31.63
C ASN A 392 4.49 -6.07 -31.38
N PHE A 393 4.94 -5.57 -30.24
CA PHE A 393 4.80 -4.18 -29.84
C PHE A 393 6.17 -3.50 -29.91
N LYS A 394 6.22 -2.30 -30.49
CA LYS A 394 7.38 -1.41 -30.41
C LYS A 394 6.99 -0.21 -29.56
N VAL A 395 7.55 -0.14 -28.36
CA VAL A 395 7.24 0.93 -27.39
C VAL A 395 8.37 1.95 -27.43
N GLN A 396 8.02 3.22 -27.53
CA GLN A 396 8.95 4.31 -27.34
C GLN A 396 9.09 4.60 -25.84
N LEU A 397 10.30 4.47 -25.32
CA LEU A 397 10.60 4.81 -23.94
C LEU A 397 11.10 6.26 -23.85
N GLU A 398 10.72 6.96 -22.79
CA GLU A 398 11.27 8.28 -22.49
C GLU A 398 12.78 8.17 -22.19
N PRO A 399 13.61 9.12 -22.64
CA PRO A 399 15.06 9.05 -22.50
C PRO A 399 15.52 9.00 -21.03
N ASP A 400 14.80 9.64 -20.11
CA ASP A 400 15.13 9.67 -18.68
C ASP A 400 14.80 8.34 -17.96
N PHE A 401 14.15 7.40 -18.65
CA PHE A 401 13.72 6.13 -18.09
C PHE A 401 14.87 5.18 -17.78
N ILE A 402 15.96 5.30 -18.55
CA ILE A 402 17.18 4.53 -18.35
C ILE A 402 18.17 5.55 -17.84
N GLY A 403 18.42 5.55 -16.52
CA GLY A 403 19.54 6.29 -15.94
C GLY A 403 20.86 5.77 -16.49
N CYS A 404 21.19 6.13 -17.72
CA CYS A 404 22.55 6.16 -18.18
C CYS A 404 23.13 7.47 -17.63
N PRO A 405 24.10 7.44 -16.71
CA PRO A 405 24.88 8.63 -16.45
C PRO A 405 25.47 9.07 -17.80
N GLU A 406 25.31 10.35 -18.14
CA GLU A 406 26.02 10.96 -19.26
C GLU A 406 27.49 10.60 -19.14
N ALA A 407 28.03 9.93 -20.17
CA ALA A 407 29.43 9.54 -20.26
C ALA A 407 30.22 10.61 -21.02
#